data_AF-A0A7I5ECU7-F1
#
_entry.id   AF-A0A7I5ECU7-F1
#
_cell.length_a   1.000
_cell.length_b   1.000
_cell.length_c   1.000
_cell.angle_alpha   90.00
_cell.angle_beta   90.00
_cell.angle_gamma   90.00
#
_symmetry.space_group_name_H-M   'P 1'
#
loop_
_entity.id
_entity.type
_entity.pdbx_description
1 polymer ?
#
loop_
_entity_poly.entity_id
_entity_poly.type
_entity_poly.pdbx_seq_one_letter_code
_entity_poly.pdbx_strand_id
1 'polypeptide(L)'
;MKLLLICLGATAVLGCQFKGKTYKNDEEWTENEAFKMKCKIEPNGAWRTEVSGCLTPDKVVVPVNGEKDVGDHTWECKMSNGGQIVLQQKMNKHASCNGHPYDSEWKEKSFQFKCGEHGVPNFVGCITSSGALIRDGEVKSVDGFEMECKKHENGTITMAAIDKAVDANCKDGEGKERKQGERWVENKYFEKVCKPRGRVEITGCKVDGVDQLIPLNGQVDHKNLEYHCEGKNGSYKFYSKVKGQ
;
A
#
# COMPACT_ATOMS: atom_id res chain seq x y z
N MET A 1 27.73 -22.66 92.13
CA MET A 1 26.90 -21.95 91.12
C MET A 1 27.83 -21.01 90.35
N LYS A 2 28.21 -21.34 89.11
CA LYS A 2 28.95 -20.43 88.23
C LYS A 2 28.34 -20.51 86.84
N LEU A 3 28.02 -19.31 86.35
CA LEU A 3 27.13 -18.94 85.25
C LEU A 3 27.82 -19.18 83.90
N LEU A 4 27.20 -19.96 83.00
CA LEU A 4 27.59 -20.05 81.60
C LEU A 4 26.75 -19.04 80.81
N LEU A 5 27.32 -17.87 80.51
CA LEU A 5 26.75 -16.95 79.52
C LEU A 5 27.04 -17.51 78.12
N ILE A 6 25.98 -17.97 77.45
CA ILE A 6 25.99 -18.25 76.02
C ILE A 6 25.78 -16.90 75.31
N CYS A 7 26.87 -16.32 74.79
CA CYS A 7 26.77 -15.22 73.84
C CYS A 7 26.21 -15.76 72.52
N LEU A 8 24.89 -15.61 72.33
CA LEU A 8 24.30 -15.64 70.98
C LEU A 8 24.85 -14.45 70.21
N GLY A 9 25.87 -14.70 69.40
CA GLY A 9 26.34 -13.74 68.41
C GLY A 9 25.23 -13.48 67.40
N ALA A 10 24.54 -12.35 67.53
CA ALA A 10 23.68 -11.83 66.49
C ALA A 10 24.58 -11.45 65.31
N THR A 11 24.67 -12.32 64.30
CA THR A 11 25.30 -11.98 63.03
C THR A 11 24.47 -10.87 62.39
N ALA A 12 24.97 -9.65 62.45
CA ALA A 12 24.40 -8.53 61.70
C ALA A 12 24.51 -8.88 60.21
N VAL A 13 23.38 -9.26 59.60
CA VAL A 13 23.32 -9.55 58.17
C VAL A 13 23.59 -8.23 57.44
N LEU A 14 24.78 -8.10 56.85
CA LEU A 14 25.13 -6.99 55.96
C LEU A 14 24.16 -7.02 54.76
N GLY A 15 23.37 -5.96 54.62
CA GLY A 15 22.33 -5.87 53.61
C GLY A 15 21.75 -4.47 53.50
N CYS A 16 21.22 -4.13 52.32
CA CYS A 16 20.53 -2.86 52.13
C CYS A 16 19.21 -2.88 52.89
N GLN A 17 18.95 -1.84 53.67
CA GLN A 17 17.65 -1.66 54.33
C GLN A 17 16.77 -0.74 53.50
N PHE A 18 15.64 -1.25 53.02
CA PHE A 18 14.70 -0.47 52.21
C PHE A 18 13.26 -0.80 52.61
N LYS A 19 12.49 0.25 52.98
CA LYS A 19 11.09 0.13 53.44
C LYS A 19 10.86 -0.99 54.49
N GLY A 20 11.78 -1.13 55.44
CA GLY A 20 11.69 -2.12 56.52
C GLY A 20 12.06 -3.55 56.14
N LYS A 21 12.58 -3.80 54.92
CA LYS A 21 13.12 -5.09 54.48
C LYS A 21 14.64 -5.02 54.32
N THR A 22 15.31 -6.16 54.49
CA THR A 22 16.77 -6.31 54.30
C THR A 22 17.04 -7.12 53.05
N TYR A 23 17.87 -6.58 52.16
CA TYR A 23 18.24 -7.16 50.86
C TYR A 23 19.74 -7.49 50.84
N LYS A 24 20.11 -8.65 50.30
CA LYS A 24 21.51 -9.08 50.14
C LYS A 24 22.21 -8.29 49.04
N ASN A 25 23.54 -8.30 49.03
CA ASN A 25 24.29 -7.70 47.93
C ASN A 25 23.86 -8.28 46.57
N ASP A 26 23.69 -7.41 45.58
CA ASP A 26 23.19 -7.70 44.24
C ASP A 26 21.76 -8.26 44.15
N GLU A 27 21.04 -8.34 45.28
CA GLU A 27 19.63 -8.72 45.28
C GLU A 27 18.79 -7.64 44.58
N GLU A 28 17.86 -8.09 43.73
CA GLU A 28 16.97 -7.21 42.98
C GLU A 28 15.50 -7.45 43.32
N TRP A 29 14.74 -6.36 43.44
CA TRP A 29 13.31 -6.42 43.71
C TRP A 29 12.54 -5.41 42.86
N THR A 30 11.23 -5.61 42.73
CA THR A 30 10.36 -4.68 42.02
C THR A 30 9.68 -3.74 43.01
N GLU A 31 9.74 -2.45 42.74
CA GLU A 31 9.15 -1.39 43.54
C GLU A 31 8.02 -0.72 42.74
N ASN A 32 6.82 -0.67 43.34
CA ASN A 32 5.59 -0.08 42.78
C ASN A 32 5.25 -0.55 41.35
N GLU A 33 5.64 -1.77 40.98
CA GLU A 33 5.49 -2.34 39.62
C GLU A 33 6.15 -1.51 38.49
N ALA A 34 6.94 -0.48 38.83
CA ALA A 34 7.50 0.48 37.88
C ALA A 34 9.03 0.44 37.81
N PHE A 35 9.70 0.09 38.91
CA PHE A 35 11.16 0.12 39.00
C PHE A 35 11.73 -1.22 39.45
N LYS A 36 12.78 -1.66 38.78
CA LYS A 36 13.66 -2.73 39.24
C LYS A 36 14.75 -2.09 40.08
N MET A 37 14.76 -2.42 41.36
CA MET A 37 15.72 -1.93 42.35
C MET A 37 16.82 -2.97 42.55
N LYS A 38 18.01 -2.52 42.97
CA LYS A 38 19.16 -3.38 43.28
C LYS A 38 19.89 -2.90 44.53
N CYS A 39 20.32 -3.84 45.36
CA CYS A 39 21.20 -3.57 46.49
C CYS A 39 22.67 -3.65 46.06
N LYS A 40 23.48 -2.66 46.45
CA LYS A 40 24.92 -2.66 46.28
C LYS A 40 25.61 -2.46 47.61
N ILE A 41 26.44 -3.41 48.00
CA ILE A 41 27.28 -3.35 49.19
C ILE A 41 28.74 -3.15 48.74
N GLU A 42 29.34 -2.07 49.20
CA GLU A 42 30.73 -1.71 48.95
C GLU A 42 31.68 -2.53 49.86
N PRO A 43 32.97 -2.70 49.50
CA PRO A 43 33.92 -3.49 50.29
C PRO A 43 34.11 -3.00 51.74
N ASN A 44 33.85 -1.72 52.00
CA ASN A 44 33.91 -1.13 53.35
C ASN A 44 32.64 -1.39 54.19
N GLY A 45 31.68 -2.16 53.67
CA GLY A 45 30.40 -2.47 54.32
C GLY A 45 29.33 -1.38 54.16
N ALA A 46 29.64 -0.25 53.51
CA ALA A 46 28.64 0.73 53.12
C ALA A 46 27.72 0.13 52.06
N TRP A 47 26.46 0.56 52.01
CA TRP A 47 25.51 0.04 51.04
C TRP A 47 24.66 1.16 50.45
N ARG A 48 24.15 0.93 49.25
CA ARG A 48 23.15 1.78 48.59
C ARG A 48 22.11 0.94 47.88
N THR A 49 20.91 1.48 47.78
CA THR A 49 19.89 0.99 46.84
C THR A 49 19.93 1.85 45.60
N GLU A 50 19.99 1.23 44.43
CA GLU A 50 19.94 1.91 43.14
C GLU A 50 18.83 1.33 42.28
N VAL A 51 18.32 2.13 41.35
CA VAL A 51 17.41 1.63 40.32
C VAL A 51 18.27 1.00 39.24
N SER A 52 18.06 -0.29 38.96
CA SER A 52 18.75 -1.01 37.89
C SER A 52 17.97 -0.99 36.57
N GLY A 53 16.65 -0.74 36.61
CA GLY A 53 15.83 -0.58 35.41
C GLY A 53 14.41 -0.09 35.67
N CYS A 54 13.73 0.25 34.59
CA CYS A 54 12.29 0.54 34.55
C CYS A 54 11.52 -0.70 34.10
N LEU A 55 10.28 -0.88 34.55
CA LEU A 55 9.37 -1.92 34.03
C LEU A 55 8.39 -1.33 33.03
N THR A 56 8.24 -2.01 31.88
CA THR A 56 7.13 -1.74 30.95
C THR A 56 5.80 -2.27 31.50
N PRO A 57 4.64 -1.90 30.93
CA PRO A 57 3.35 -2.49 31.28
C PRO A 57 3.31 -4.02 31.19
N ASP A 58 4.08 -4.58 30.24
CA ASP A 58 4.25 -6.03 30.04
C ASP A 58 5.28 -6.65 31.01
N LYS A 59 5.69 -5.91 32.05
CA LYS A 59 6.65 -6.31 33.09
C LYS A 59 8.05 -6.63 32.57
N VAL A 60 8.40 -6.12 31.39
CA VAL A 60 9.75 -6.26 30.84
C VAL A 60 10.66 -5.21 31.48
N VAL A 61 11.82 -5.64 31.96
CA VAL A 61 12.82 -4.72 32.53
C VAL A 61 13.63 -4.06 31.41
N VAL A 62 13.68 -2.74 31.42
CA VAL A 62 14.52 -1.86 30.59
C VAL A 62 15.64 -1.31 31.46
N PRO A 63 16.93 -1.61 31.18
CA PRO A 63 18.04 -1.11 32.00
C PRO A 63 18.09 0.42 32.05
N VAL A 64 18.53 0.99 33.18
CA VAL A 64 18.76 2.44 33.28
C VAL A 64 19.78 2.90 32.23
N ASN A 65 19.46 4.00 31.56
CA ASN A 65 20.14 4.56 30.39
C ASN A 65 20.24 3.60 29.20
N GLY A 66 19.37 2.59 29.16
CA GLY A 66 19.21 1.67 28.04
C GLY A 66 17.84 1.78 27.40
N GLU A 67 17.68 1.06 26.30
CA GLU A 67 16.41 0.90 25.59
C GLU A 67 16.13 -0.57 25.26
N LYS A 68 14.86 -0.89 25.02
CA LYS A 68 14.41 -2.21 24.61
C LYS A 68 13.13 -2.14 23.78
N ASP A 69 13.07 -2.91 22.71
CA ASP A 69 11.84 -3.09 21.94
C ASP A 69 10.92 -4.09 22.64
N VAL A 70 9.68 -3.67 22.89
CA VAL A 70 8.61 -4.49 23.46
C VAL A 70 7.32 -4.17 22.72
N GLY A 71 6.80 -5.17 22.00
CA GLY A 71 5.67 -4.99 21.08
C GLY A 71 6.02 -4.00 19.96
N ASP A 72 5.14 -3.03 19.73
CA ASP A 72 5.29 -1.97 18.72
C ASP A 72 6.11 -0.76 19.18
N HIS A 73 6.65 -0.81 20.40
CA HIS A 73 7.31 0.33 21.02
C HIS A 73 8.77 0.02 21.36
N THR A 74 9.63 1.03 21.22
CA THR A 74 10.93 1.09 21.87
C THR A 74 10.74 1.83 23.18
N TRP A 75 11.10 1.17 24.28
CA TRP A 75 11.04 1.72 25.62
C TRP A 75 12.44 2.13 26.06
N GLU A 76 12.58 3.33 26.63
CA GLU A 76 13.86 3.89 27.04
C GLU A 76 13.79 4.36 28.50
N CYS A 77 14.68 3.86 29.36
CA CYS A 77 14.70 4.20 30.79
C CYS A 77 15.78 5.24 31.04
N LYS A 78 15.45 6.54 31.07
CA LYS A 78 16.43 7.62 31.20
C LYS A 78 16.60 8.07 32.64
N MET A 79 17.85 8.23 33.09
CA MET A 79 18.18 8.96 34.31
C MET A 79 18.65 10.36 33.96
N SER A 80 17.97 11.38 34.50
CA SER A 80 18.40 12.78 34.39
C SER A 80 19.57 13.09 35.34
N ASN A 81 20.28 14.19 35.09
CA ASN A 81 21.38 14.67 35.95
C ASN A 81 20.94 14.94 37.41
N GLY A 82 19.64 15.14 37.66
CA GLY A 82 19.07 15.30 39.00
C GLY A 82 18.68 13.99 39.69
N GLY A 83 18.98 12.83 39.09
CA GLY A 83 18.64 11.51 39.62
C GLY A 83 17.19 11.07 39.35
N GLN A 84 16.36 11.89 38.71
CA GLN A 84 15.02 11.49 38.29
C GLN A 84 15.10 10.48 37.15
N ILE A 85 14.39 9.36 37.29
CA ILE A 85 14.31 8.30 36.28
C ILE A 85 12.94 8.34 35.61
N VAL A 86 12.93 8.28 34.28
CA VAL A 86 11.72 8.32 33.46
C VAL A 86 11.76 7.21 32.43
N LEU A 87 10.67 6.46 32.35
CA LEU A 87 10.43 5.53 31.25
C LEU A 87 9.75 6.28 30.11
N GLN A 88 10.41 6.36 28.96
CA GLN A 88 9.91 6.96 27.73
C GLN A 88 9.53 5.87 26.73
N GLN A 89 8.52 6.15 25.91
CA GLN A 89 8.09 5.27 24.83
C GLN A 89 8.14 6.00 23.49
N LYS A 90 8.56 5.30 22.44
CA LYS A 90 8.46 5.74 21.04
C LYS A 90 8.04 4.54 20.18
N MET A 91 7.39 4.78 19.04
CA MET A 91 7.11 3.71 18.09
C MET A 91 8.43 3.15 17.56
N ASN A 92 8.62 1.84 17.67
CA ASN A 92 9.82 1.22 17.14
C ASN A 92 9.80 1.23 15.60
N LYS A 93 10.95 0.98 14.99
CA LYS A 93 11.09 1.03 13.53
C LYS A 93 10.21 0.00 12.81
N HIS A 94 10.01 -1.17 13.42
CA HIS A 94 9.29 -2.30 12.84
C HIS A 94 7.93 -2.51 13.49
N ALA A 95 7.29 -1.41 13.89
CA ALA A 95 6.01 -1.47 14.55
C ALA A 95 4.95 -1.94 13.57
N SER A 96 3.98 -2.69 14.08
CA SER A 96 2.83 -3.14 13.31
C SER A 96 1.92 -1.99 12.91
N CYS A 97 1.22 -2.14 11.79
CA CYS A 97 0.21 -1.22 11.31
C CYS A 97 -1.18 -1.76 11.67
N ASN A 98 -1.77 -1.33 12.78
CA ASN A 98 -3.09 -1.80 13.23
C ASN A 98 -3.21 -3.34 13.26
N GLY A 99 -2.17 -4.04 13.73
CA GLY A 99 -2.12 -5.51 13.77
C GLY A 99 -1.56 -6.18 12.51
N HIS A 100 -1.26 -5.42 11.45
CA HIS A 100 -0.51 -5.92 10.31
C HIS A 100 1.00 -5.86 10.60
N PRO A 101 1.74 -6.98 10.54
CA PRO A 101 3.18 -6.97 10.79
C PRO A 101 3.95 -5.99 9.91
N TYR A 102 5.12 -5.52 10.38
CA TYR A 102 6.03 -4.72 9.57
C TYR A 102 6.34 -5.41 8.23
N ASP A 103 6.41 -4.62 7.16
CA ASP A 103 6.62 -5.06 5.78
C ASP A 103 5.50 -5.93 5.19
N SER A 104 4.45 -6.27 5.96
CA SER A 104 3.31 -7.04 5.44
C SER A 104 2.43 -6.19 4.53
N GLU A 105 1.77 -6.88 3.59
CA GLU A 105 0.85 -6.28 2.62
C GLU A 105 -0.57 -6.76 2.88
N TRP A 106 -1.55 -5.87 2.76
CA TRP A 106 -2.97 -6.22 2.89
C TRP A 106 -3.86 -5.42 1.94
N LYS A 107 -5.05 -5.97 1.74
CA LYS A 107 -6.09 -5.37 0.91
C LYS A 107 -7.15 -4.76 1.80
N GLU A 108 -7.54 -3.54 1.48
CA GLU A 108 -8.70 -2.89 2.08
C GLU A 108 -9.58 -2.35 0.95
N LYS A 109 -10.76 -2.93 0.77
CA LYS A 109 -11.64 -2.65 -0.38
C LYS A 109 -10.89 -2.85 -1.70
N SER A 110 -10.80 -1.81 -2.53
CA SER A 110 -10.07 -1.81 -3.81
C SER A 110 -8.66 -1.24 -3.70
N PHE A 111 -8.08 -1.17 -2.49
CA PHE A 111 -6.77 -0.60 -2.25
C PHE A 111 -5.81 -1.63 -1.69
N GLN A 112 -4.56 -1.56 -2.11
CA GLN A 112 -3.44 -2.33 -1.60
C GLN A 112 -2.59 -1.42 -0.72
N PHE A 113 -2.26 -1.90 0.48
CA PHE A 113 -1.38 -1.24 1.42
C PHE A 113 -0.21 -2.14 1.81
N LYS A 114 0.84 -1.50 2.33
CA LYS A 114 2.02 -2.14 2.91
C LYS A 114 2.40 -1.46 4.23
N CYS A 115 2.75 -2.23 5.24
CA CYS A 115 3.14 -1.65 6.52
C CYS A 115 4.56 -1.09 6.42
N GLY A 116 4.67 0.22 6.58
CA GLY A 116 5.94 0.93 6.59
C GLY A 116 6.58 0.99 7.96
N GLU A 117 7.66 1.76 8.03
CA GLU A 117 8.36 2.02 9.29
C GLU A 117 7.44 2.74 10.29
N HIS A 118 7.68 2.51 11.58
CA HIS A 118 6.95 3.17 12.67
C HIS A 118 5.42 2.94 12.66
N GLY A 119 4.97 1.82 12.08
CA GLY A 119 3.55 1.45 12.05
C GLY A 119 2.72 2.32 11.12
N VAL A 120 3.34 2.95 10.12
CA VAL A 120 2.66 3.82 9.15
C VAL A 120 2.26 3.02 7.90
N PRO A 121 0.95 2.90 7.59
CA PRO A 121 0.50 2.28 6.34
C PRO A 121 0.91 3.10 5.12
N ASN A 122 1.59 2.45 4.17
CA ASN A 122 1.91 3.01 2.86
C ASN A 122 0.90 2.53 1.83
N PHE A 123 0.33 3.47 1.08
CA PHE A 123 -0.53 3.15 -0.06
C PHE A 123 0.35 2.59 -1.20
N VAL A 124 -0.01 1.41 -1.71
CA VAL A 124 0.73 0.73 -2.79
C VAL A 124 0.04 0.92 -4.13
N GLY A 125 -1.29 0.85 -4.17
CA GLY A 125 -2.04 0.95 -5.41
C GLY A 125 -3.49 0.52 -5.32
N CYS A 126 -4.15 0.45 -6.46
CA CYS A 126 -5.55 0.10 -6.63
C CYS A 126 -5.68 -1.31 -7.21
N ILE A 127 -6.71 -2.04 -6.79
CA ILE A 127 -7.03 -3.38 -7.26
C ILE A 127 -8.31 -3.31 -8.09
N THR A 128 -8.20 -3.70 -9.36
CA THR A 128 -9.35 -3.74 -10.29
C THR A 128 -10.34 -4.83 -9.91
N SER A 129 -11.55 -4.80 -10.48
CA SER A 129 -12.54 -5.87 -10.32
C SER A 129 -12.04 -7.23 -10.83
N SER A 130 -11.15 -7.23 -11.82
CA SER A 130 -10.44 -8.41 -12.33
C SER A 130 -9.30 -8.88 -11.42
N GLY A 131 -9.00 -8.16 -10.33
CA GLY A 131 -7.97 -8.49 -9.35
C GLY A 131 -6.57 -7.99 -9.70
N ALA A 132 -6.41 -7.25 -10.80
CA ALA A 132 -5.13 -6.68 -11.19
C ALA A 132 -4.74 -5.51 -10.29
N LEU A 133 -3.49 -5.49 -9.82
CA LEU A 133 -2.91 -4.35 -9.12
C LEU A 133 -2.38 -3.31 -10.12
N ILE A 134 -2.77 -2.06 -9.93
CA ILE A 134 -2.25 -0.86 -10.57
C ILE A 134 -1.56 -0.05 -9.46
N ARG A 135 -0.24 0.13 -9.52
CA ARG A 135 0.50 0.86 -8.49
C ARG A 135 0.14 2.34 -8.49
N ASP A 136 0.38 3.01 -7.37
CA ASP A 136 0.21 4.47 -7.28
C ASP A 136 1.05 5.20 -8.35
N GLY A 137 0.40 6.03 -9.15
CA GLY A 137 0.99 6.73 -10.30
C GLY A 137 1.18 5.88 -11.56
N GLU A 138 0.83 4.59 -11.54
CA GLU A 138 0.91 3.70 -12.70
C GLU A 138 -0.33 3.85 -13.60
N VAL A 139 -0.10 3.86 -14.92
CA VAL A 139 -1.12 3.60 -15.94
C VAL A 139 -0.94 2.19 -16.45
N LYS A 140 -2.00 1.39 -16.44
CA LYS A 140 -1.96 -0.02 -16.84
C LYS A 140 -3.16 -0.40 -17.69
N SER A 141 -2.92 -1.15 -18.75
CA SER A 141 -3.99 -1.70 -19.58
C SER A 141 -4.70 -2.85 -18.85
N VAL A 142 -5.98 -2.66 -18.54
CA VAL A 142 -6.83 -3.66 -17.88
C VAL A 142 -8.20 -3.65 -18.54
N ASP A 143 -8.69 -4.83 -18.91
CA ASP A 143 -10.04 -5.03 -19.47
C ASP A 143 -10.37 -4.13 -20.67
N GLY A 144 -9.37 -3.83 -21.53
CA GLY A 144 -9.53 -3.02 -22.73
C GLY A 144 -9.46 -1.50 -22.50
N PHE A 145 -9.10 -1.06 -21.29
CA PHE A 145 -8.92 0.35 -20.93
C PHE A 145 -7.51 0.61 -20.41
N GLU A 146 -6.99 1.81 -20.63
CA GLU A 146 -5.85 2.32 -19.88
C GLU A 146 -6.37 2.87 -18.55
N MET A 147 -6.02 2.22 -17.46
CA MET A 147 -6.48 2.53 -16.12
C MET A 147 -5.35 3.21 -15.33
N GLU A 148 -5.64 4.33 -14.68
CA GLU A 148 -4.72 5.03 -13.77
C GLU A 148 -5.19 4.86 -12.32
N CYS A 149 -4.24 4.58 -11.42
CA CYS A 149 -4.44 4.67 -9.98
C CYS A 149 -3.56 5.77 -9.41
N LYS A 150 -4.15 6.71 -8.66
CA LYS A 150 -3.41 7.86 -8.14
C LYS A 150 -3.90 8.29 -6.76
N LYS A 151 -2.98 8.43 -5.82
CA LYS A 151 -3.17 9.15 -4.57
C LYS A 151 -2.82 10.63 -4.77
N HIS A 152 -3.78 11.50 -4.47
CA HIS A 152 -3.63 12.95 -4.56
C HIS A 152 -3.02 13.51 -3.26
N GLU A 153 -2.43 14.70 -3.33
CA GLU A 153 -1.81 15.36 -2.18
C GLU A 153 -2.79 15.59 -1.01
N ASN A 154 -4.08 15.77 -1.33
CA ASN A 154 -5.14 15.90 -0.33
C ASN A 154 -5.56 14.56 0.33
N GLY A 155 -4.88 13.46 -0.01
CA GLY A 155 -5.14 12.12 0.53
C GLY A 155 -6.22 11.32 -0.21
N THR A 156 -6.94 11.91 -1.16
CA THR A 156 -7.94 11.20 -1.96
C THR A 156 -7.27 10.22 -2.91
N ILE A 157 -7.87 9.06 -3.14
CA ILE A 157 -7.38 8.06 -4.11
C ILE A 157 -8.40 7.96 -5.25
N THR A 158 -7.92 8.03 -6.49
CA THR A 158 -8.73 7.85 -7.69
C THR A 158 -8.25 6.65 -8.49
N MET A 159 -9.20 5.84 -8.96
CA MET A 159 -8.99 4.82 -9.97
C MET A 159 -9.92 5.12 -11.14
N ALA A 160 -9.36 5.41 -12.33
CA ALA A 160 -10.15 5.84 -13.47
C ALA A 160 -9.61 5.25 -14.79
N ALA A 161 -10.53 5.01 -15.73
CA ALA A 161 -10.16 4.78 -17.12
C ALA A 161 -9.83 6.13 -17.76
N ILE A 162 -8.62 6.26 -18.31
CA ILE A 162 -8.17 7.50 -18.96
C ILE A 162 -8.29 7.44 -20.48
N ASP A 163 -8.22 6.24 -21.07
CA ASP A 163 -8.49 5.99 -22.49
C ASP A 163 -8.84 4.51 -22.70
N LYS A 164 -9.19 4.12 -23.92
CA LYS A 164 -9.19 2.72 -24.35
C LYS A 164 -7.74 2.23 -24.49
N ALA A 165 -7.51 0.97 -24.14
CA ALA A 165 -6.21 0.33 -24.30
C ALA A 165 -5.75 0.39 -25.76
N VAL A 166 -4.45 0.55 -26.00
CA VAL A 166 -3.90 0.66 -27.36
C VAL A 166 -4.28 -0.55 -28.21
N ASP A 167 -4.33 -1.73 -27.62
CA ASP A 167 -4.68 -3.03 -28.21
C ASP A 167 -6.19 -3.35 -28.15
N ALA A 168 -7.03 -2.41 -27.70
CA ALA A 168 -8.48 -2.62 -27.63
C ALA A 168 -9.10 -2.96 -29.00
N ASN A 169 -9.98 -3.96 -29.01
CA ASN A 169 -10.77 -4.36 -30.18
C ASN A 169 -11.92 -3.37 -30.45
N CYS A 170 -12.45 -3.41 -31.66
CA CYS A 170 -13.65 -2.65 -32.04
C CYS A 170 -14.90 -3.51 -31.86
N LYS A 171 -16.07 -2.87 -31.83
CA LYS A 171 -17.36 -3.54 -31.99
C LYS A 171 -18.04 -3.02 -33.24
N ASP A 172 -18.61 -3.92 -34.03
CA ASP A 172 -19.43 -3.56 -35.19
C ASP A 172 -20.86 -3.18 -34.76
N GLY A 173 -21.70 -2.82 -35.73
CA GLY A 173 -23.10 -2.42 -35.51
C GLY A 173 -23.99 -3.50 -34.90
N GLU A 174 -23.56 -4.77 -34.93
CA GLU A 174 -24.25 -5.91 -34.30
C GLU A 174 -23.67 -6.22 -32.91
N GLY A 175 -22.65 -5.47 -32.46
CA GLY A 175 -21.97 -5.66 -31.19
C GLY A 175 -20.90 -6.76 -31.21
N LYS A 176 -20.60 -7.35 -32.37
CA LYS A 176 -19.56 -8.37 -32.51
C LYS A 176 -18.18 -7.72 -32.44
N GLU A 177 -17.28 -8.36 -31.70
CA GLU A 177 -15.89 -7.91 -31.62
C GLU A 177 -15.14 -8.10 -32.93
N ARG A 178 -14.37 -7.07 -33.29
CA ARG A 178 -13.51 -7.01 -34.47
C ARG A 178 -12.08 -6.74 -34.03
N LYS A 179 -11.16 -7.59 -34.46
CA LYS A 179 -9.74 -7.48 -34.07
C LYS A 179 -9.11 -6.26 -34.72
N GLN A 180 -8.05 -5.73 -34.13
CA GLN A 180 -7.30 -4.65 -34.75
C GLN A 180 -6.79 -5.04 -36.15
N GLY A 181 -6.90 -4.12 -37.09
CA GLY A 181 -6.59 -4.33 -38.50
C GLY A 181 -7.67 -5.10 -39.28
N GLU A 182 -8.65 -5.72 -38.61
CA GLU A 182 -9.77 -6.38 -39.29
C GLU A 182 -10.58 -5.38 -40.10
N ARG A 183 -10.95 -5.79 -41.32
CA ARG A 183 -11.85 -5.06 -42.19
C ARG A 183 -13.17 -5.77 -42.32
N TRP A 184 -14.27 -5.02 -42.34
CA TRP A 184 -15.60 -5.56 -42.56
C TRP A 184 -16.47 -4.56 -43.33
N VAL A 185 -17.50 -5.08 -43.99
CA VAL A 185 -18.51 -4.23 -44.63
C VAL A 185 -19.72 -4.14 -43.73
N GLU A 186 -20.14 -2.92 -43.43
CA GLU A 186 -21.31 -2.63 -42.62
C GLU A 186 -22.40 -1.95 -43.46
N ASN A 187 -23.66 -2.30 -43.16
CA ASN A 187 -24.84 -1.87 -43.92
C ASN A 187 -24.79 -2.19 -45.42
N LYS A 188 -23.96 -3.16 -45.84
CA LYS A 188 -23.67 -3.57 -47.23
C LYS A 188 -22.80 -2.63 -48.06
N TYR A 189 -22.56 -1.40 -47.61
CA TYR A 189 -21.83 -0.40 -48.40
C TYR A 189 -20.57 0.15 -47.73
N PHE A 190 -20.51 0.34 -46.41
CA PHE A 190 -19.30 0.96 -45.81
C PHE A 190 -18.27 -0.08 -45.44
N GLU A 191 -17.09 -0.05 -46.07
CA GLU A 191 -15.94 -0.78 -45.56
C GLU A 191 -15.37 -0.03 -44.35
N LYS A 192 -15.22 -0.75 -43.25
CA LYS A 192 -14.67 -0.28 -41.99
C LYS A 192 -13.41 -1.06 -41.66
N VAL A 193 -12.51 -0.41 -40.93
CA VAL A 193 -11.31 -1.03 -40.35
C VAL A 193 -11.23 -0.72 -38.86
N CYS A 194 -10.81 -1.70 -38.07
CA CYS A 194 -10.53 -1.48 -36.66
C CYS A 194 -9.11 -0.91 -36.47
N LYS A 195 -9.01 0.28 -35.91
CA LYS A 195 -7.75 0.98 -35.59
C LYS A 195 -7.42 0.82 -34.09
N PRO A 196 -6.16 1.13 -33.69
CA PRO A 196 -5.77 1.15 -32.28
C PRO A 196 -6.73 1.94 -31.40
N ARG A 197 -6.84 1.54 -30.13
CA ARG A 197 -7.81 2.07 -29.16
C ARG A 197 -9.27 1.81 -29.54
N GLY A 198 -9.55 0.71 -30.23
CA GLY A 198 -10.91 0.31 -30.60
C GLY A 198 -11.64 1.39 -31.40
N ARG A 199 -10.92 2.14 -32.24
CA ARG A 199 -11.48 3.18 -33.10
C ARG A 199 -11.91 2.57 -34.43
N VAL A 200 -13.14 2.83 -34.83
CA VAL A 200 -13.68 2.37 -36.12
C VAL A 200 -13.50 3.48 -37.14
N GLU A 201 -12.82 3.17 -38.25
CA GLU A 201 -12.62 4.10 -39.36
C GLU A 201 -13.26 3.54 -40.62
N ILE A 202 -14.00 4.37 -41.37
CA ILE A 202 -14.52 3.98 -42.68
C ILE A 202 -13.42 4.24 -43.71
N THR A 203 -13.08 3.23 -44.51
CA THR A 203 -12.01 3.32 -45.52
C THR A 203 -12.53 3.57 -46.92
N GLY A 204 -13.81 3.30 -47.16
CA GLY A 204 -14.46 3.53 -48.44
C GLY A 204 -15.82 2.85 -48.54
N CYS A 205 -16.37 2.84 -49.76
CA CYS A 205 -17.67 2.27 -50.05
C CYS A 205 -17.57 1.11 -51.06
N LYS A 206 -18.25 0.01 -50.77
CA LYS A 206 -18.40 -1.15 -51.64
C LYS A 206 -19.67 -1.02 -52.48
N VAL A 207 -19.57 -1.33 -53.76
CA VAL A 207 -20.70 -1.44 -54.69
C VAL A 207 -20.77 -2.88 -55.18
N ASP A 208 -21.96 -3.48 -55.14
CA ASP A 208 -22.16 -4.83 -55.67
C ASP A 208 -21.89 -4.86 -57.18
N GLY A 209 -21.02 -5.77 -57.61
CA GLY A 209 -20.59 -5.89 -59.01
C GLY A 209 -19.41 -4.98 -59.40
N VAL A 210 -18.83 -4.24 -58.45
CA VAL A 210 -17.56 -3.52 -58.63
C VAL A 210 -16.52 -4.12 -57.69
N ASP A 211 -15.42 -4.61 -58.26
CA ASP A 211 -14.37 -5.27 -57.46
C ASP A 211 -13.57 -4.28 -56.61
N GLN A 212 -13.42 -3.05 -57.08
CA GLN A 212 -12.67 -2.01 -56.39
C GLN A 212 -13.55 -1.23 -55.40
N LEU A 213 -13.00 -0.96 -54.22
CA LEU A 213 -13.60 -0.08 -53.25
C LEU A 213 -13.56 1.38 -53.75
N ILE A 214 -14.67 2.11 -53.63
CA ILE A 214 -14.68 3.56 -53.84
C ILE A 214 -13.97 4.20 -52.62
N PRO A 215 -12.85 4.91 -52.79
CA PRO A 215 -12.22 5.62 -51.68
C PRO A 215 -13.14 6.74 -51.16
N LEU A 216 -12.92 7.19 -49.93
CA LEU A 216 -13.63 8.35 -49.40
C LEU A 216 -13.45 9.59 -50.28
N ASN A 217 -14.55 10.31 -50.48
CA ASN A 217 -14.70 11.44 -51.42
C ASN A 217 -14.40 11.07 -52.88
N GLY A 218 -14.54 9.78 -53.22
CA GLY A 218 -14.44 9.26 -54.57
C GLY A 218 -15.80 8.88 -55.16
N GLN A 219 -15.76 8.53 -56.45
CA GLN A 219 -16.91 8.05 -57.20
C GLN A 219 -16.51 6.93 -58.17
N VAL A 220 -17.48 6.10 -58.55
CA VAL A 220 -17.28 5.08 -59.59
C VAL A 220 -18.54 4.91 -60.44
N ASP A 221 -18.32 4.63 -61.70
CA ASP A 221 -19.36 4.33 -62.67
C ASP A 221 -19.62 2.83 -62.75
N HIS A 222 -20.87 2.41 -62.57
CA HIS A 222 -21.28 1.03 -62.81
C HIS A 222 -22.69 0.96 -63.39
N LYS A 223 -22.82 0.37 -64.58
CA LYS A 223 -24.05 0.37 -65.40
C LYS A 223 -24.52 1.81 -65.68
N ASN A 224 -25.80 2.10 -65.44
CA ASN A 224 -26.42 3.41 -65.64
C ASN A 224 -26.33 4.34 -64.41
N LEU A 225 -25.56 3.94 -63.39
CA LEU A 225 -25.43 4.69 -62.14
C LEU A 225 -23.98 5.15 -61.92
N GLU A 226 -23.84 6.35 -61.36
CA GLU A 226 -22.62 6.89 -60.78
C GLU A 226 -22.77 6.83 -59.26
N TYR A 227 -21.90 6.08 -58.59
CA TYR A 227 -21.91 5.90 -57.13
C TYR A 227 -20.90 6.84 -56.49
N HIS A 228 -21.29 7.43 -55.36
CA HIS A 228 -20.51 8.40 -54.60
C HIS A 228 -20.30 7.91 -53.18
N CYS A 229 -19.06 8.03 -52.69
CA CYS A 229 -18.69 7.74 -51.31
C CYS A 229 -18.15 9.03 -50.69
N GLU A 230 -18.91 9.72 -49.86
CA GLU A 230 -18.52 11.00 -49.26
C GLU A 230 -18.19 10.82 -47.78
N GLY A 231 -17.17 11.53 -47.31
CA GLY A 231 -16.77 11.57 -45.90
C GLY A 231 -16.31 12.97 -45.50
N LYS A 232 -17.01 13.59 -44.54
CA LYS A 232 -16.69 14.93 -44.01
C LYS A 232 -16.97 15.01 -42.51
N ASN A 233 -15.95 15.34 -41.72
CA ASN A 233 -16.04 15.57 -40.26
C ASN A 233 -16.78 14.46 -39.50
N GLY A 234 -16.54 13.19 -39.85
CA GLY A 234 -17.20 12.05 -39.20
C GLY A 234 -18.62 11.74 -39.69
N SER A 235 -19.17 12.53 -40.62
CA SER A 235 -20.37 12.19 -41.38
C SER A 235 -19.98 11.51 -42.69
N TYR A 236 -20.68 10.41 -43.00
CA TYR A 236 -20.41 9.60 -44.18
C TYR A 236 -21.69 9.38 -44.95
N LYS A 237 -21.61 9.45 -46.28
CA LYS A 237 -22.76 9.28 -47.16
C LYS A 237 -22.37 8.39 -48.34
N PHE A 238 -23.22 7.40 -48.60
CA PHE A 238 -23.15 6.57 -49.79
C PHE A 238 -24.44 6.76 -50.58
N TYR A 239 -24.35 7.13 -51.85
CA TYR A 239 -25.50 7.32 -52.72
C TYR A 239 -25.15 7.09 -54.19
N SER A 240 -26.16 6.94 -55.03
CA SER A 240 -26.02 6.81 -56.48
C SER A 240 -26.86 7.85 -57.22
N LYS A 241 -26.40 8.28 -58.39
CA LYS A 241 -27.13 9.14 -59.34
C LYS A 241 -27.25 8.44 -60.69
N VAL A 242 -28.32 8.72 -61.44
CA VAL A 242 -28.45 8.26 -62.83
C VAL A 242 -27.54 9.12 -63.71
N LYS A 243 -26.80 8.49 -64.61
CA LYS A 243 -25.91 9.22 -65.53
C LYS A 243 -26.73 10.14 -66.45
N GLY A 244 -26.42 11.43 -66.45
CA GLY A 244 -26.99 12.41 -67.40
C GLY A 244 -28.32 13.05 -67.00
N GLN A 245 -28.66 13.08 -65.70
CA GLN A 245 -29.80 13.82 -65.14
C GLN A 245 -29.35 14.91 -64.16
#